data_AF-Q8SMM2-F1
#
_entry.id   AF-Q8SMM2-F1
#
_cell.length_a   1.000
_cell.length_b   1.000
_cell.length_c   1.000
_cell.angle_alpha   90.00
_cell.angle_beta   90.00
_cell.angle_gamma   90.00
#
_symmetry.space_group_name_H-M   'P 1'
#
loop_
_entity.id
_entity.type
_entity.pdbx_description
1 polymer ?
#
loop_
_entity_poly.entity_id
_entity_poly.type
_entity_poly.pdbx_seq_one_letter_code
_entity_poly.pdbx_strand_id
1 'polypeptide(L)'
;MSNLIKTKRNLLGPSVSIPEDIKNELASLNAARKKHQDYKKGIETIFQLEPARNFSITNESMYYMAGFIEGEASLNVSAKKTKDSTFGFCIDPEFSITQHMDGIENLYLALCIFQTGRIRYKSGSNATLVFTIQNMQSLTEKVIPFLKKYSLAFASANKQKRIELFIKLVDLSHAKVHCNLDGFRYEILPIWDRVRVQKGQSNETFLNLQDAQEFAMENIRSKKK
;
A
#
# COMPACT_ATOMS: atom_id res chain seq x y z
N MET A 1 10.70 -14.83 28.13
CA MET A 1 11.21 -15.30 26.81
C MET A 1 10.80 -14.27 25.78
N SER A 2 11.73 -13.79 24.94
CA SER A 2 11.43 -12.77 23.92
C SER A 2 10.45 -13.35 22.89
N ASN A 3 9.20 -12.88 22.92
CA ASN A 3 8.17 -13.22 21.94
C ASN A 3 8.49 -12.47 20.64
N LEU A 4 9.41 -12.98 19.82
CA LEU A 4 9.73 -12.41 18.52
C LEU A 4 9.10 -13.25 17.43
N ILE A 5 8.53 -12.60 16.41
CA ILE A 5 8.14 -13.27 15.17
C ILE A 5 9.44 -13.81 14.54
N LYS A 6 9.47 -15.10 14.24
CA LYS A 6 10.61 -15.76 13.60
C LYS A 6 10.12 -16.70 12.52
N THR A 7 10.79 -16.68 11.37
CA THR A 7 10.70 -17.76 10.39
C THR A 7 11.56 -18.94 10.82
N LYS A 8 11.06 -20.15 10.60
CA LYS A 8 11.85 -21.40 10.69
C LYS A 8 12.52 -21.77 9.37
N ARG A 9 12.30 -20.99 8.32
CA ARG A 9 12.82 -21.26 6.98
C ARG A 9 14.29 -20.85 6.90
N ASN A 10 15.05 -21.59 6.08
CA ASN A 10 16.40 -21.17 5.71
C ASN A 10 16.34 -19.87 4.90
N LEU A 11 17.28 -18.97 5.19
CA LEU A 11 17.47 -17.74 4.43
C LEU A 11 17.88 -18.07 3.00
N LEU A 12 17.38 -17.28 2.05
CA LEU A 12 17.81 -17.37 0.67
C LEU A 12 19.17 -16.70 0.50
N GLY A 13 20.03 -17.30 -0.31
CA GLY A 13 21.27 -16.65 -0.72
C GLY A 13 20.99 -15.47 -1.66
N PRO A 14 21.97 -14.57 -1.87
CA PRO A 14 21.85 -13.51 -2.87
C PRO A 14 21.47 -14.07 -4.25
N SER A 15 20.58 -13.37 -4.94
CA SER A 15 20.10 -13.73 -6.30
C SER A 15 19.33 -15.04 -6.41
N VAL A 16 19.07 -15.74 -5.30
CA VAL A 16 18.21 -16.93 -5.32
C VAL A 16 16.76 -16.50 -5.42
N SER A 17 16.05 -17.03 -6.41
CA SER A 17 14.64 -16.74 -6.60
C SER A 17 13.79 -17.44 -5.55
N ILE A 18 12.68 -16.79 -5.16
CA ILE A 18 11.69 -17.41 -4.29
C ILE A 18 11.13 -18.69 -4.96
N PRO A 19 11.05 -19.81 -4.22
CA PRO A 19 10.51 -21.07 -4.74
C PRO A 19 9.12 -20.92 -5.36
N GLU A 20 8.87 -21.64 -6.45
CA GLU A 20 7.65 -21.47 -7.26
C GLU A 20 6.39 -21.98 -6.54
N ASP A 21 6.52 -23.02 -5.71
CA ASP A 21 5.49 -23.49 -4.80
C ASP A 21 4.99 -22.36 -3.89
N ILE A 22 5.89 -21.59 -3.29
CA ILE A 22 5.52 -20.45 -2.43
C ILE A 22 4.77 -19.38 -3.24
N LYS A 23 5.22 -19.07 -4.45
CA LYS A 23 4.53 -18.09 -5.31
C LYS A 23 3.10 -18.54 -5.60
N ASN A 24 2.92 -19.82 -5.94
CA ASN A 24 1.63 -20.41 -6.25
C ASN A 24 0.69 -20.46 -5.05
N GLU A 25 1.20 -20.85 -3.88
CA GLU A 25 0.45 -20.85 -2.62
C GLU A 25 0.02 -19.43 -2.23
N LEU A 26 0.93 -18.45 -2.35
CA LEU A 26 0.63 -17.05 -2.04
C LEU A 26 -0.38 -16.45 -3.01
N ALA A 27 -0.28 -16.77 -4.31
CA ALA A 27 -1.26 -16.36 -5.31
C ALA A 27 -2.65 -16.95 -5.01
N SER A 28 -2.71 -18.25 -4.69
CA SER A 28 -3.94 -18.96 -4.32
C SER A 28 -4.57 -18.38 -3.06
N LEU A 29 -3.76 -18.09 -2.03
CA LEU A 29 -4.23 -17.47 -0.78
C LEU A 29 -4.83 -16.08 -1.01
N ASN A 30 -4.19 -15.26 -1.85
CA ASN A 30 -4.67 -13.93 -2.20
C ASN A 30 -5.97 -13.99 -3.02
N ALA A 31 -6.11 -14.97 -3.92
CA ALA A 31 -7.32 -15.18 -4.72
C ALA A 31 -8.53 -15.65 -3.89
N ALA A 32 -8.30 -16.42 -2.82
CA ALA A 32 -9.35 -17.00 -1.99
C ALA A 32 -10.18 -16.00 -1.16
N ARG A 33 -9.81 -14.71 -1.12
CA ARG A 33 -10.53 -13.62 -0.40
C ARG A 33 -10.98 -13.97 1.02
N LYS A 34 -10.12 -14.67 1.77
CA LYS A 34 -10.41 -15.13 3.14
C LYS A 34 -10.59 -13.97 4.13
N LYS A 35 -11.27 -14.25 5.26
CA LYS A 35 -11.28 -13.39 6.45
C LYS A 35 -9.85 -13.15 6.92
N HIS A 36 -9.59 -12.00 7.55
CA HIS A 36 -8.24 -11.60 7.94
C HIS A 36 -7.51 -12.68 8.78
N GLN A 37 -8.19 -13.29 9.76
CA GLN A 37 -7.59 -14.32 10.61
C GLN A 37 -7.16 -15.57 9.82
N ASP A 38 -7.96 -15.99 8.84
CA ASP A 38 -7.65 -17.16 8.00
C ASP A 38 -6.56 -16.83 6.98
N TYR A 39 -6.54 -15.60 6.46
CA TYR A 39 -5.45 -15.10 5.62
C TYR A 39 -4.12 -15.09 6.38
N LYS A 40 -4.15 -14.55 7.59
CA LYS A 40 -3.00 -14.49 8.51
C LYS A 40 -2.44 -15.90 8.80
N LYS A 41 -3.29 -16.87 9.15
CA LYS A 41 -2.88 -18.28 9.31
C LYS A 41 -2.26 -18.86 8.03
N GLY A 42 -2.81 -18.53 6.87
CA GLY A 42 -2.22 -18.94 5.59
C GLY A 42 -0.79 -18.41 5.40
N ILE A 43 -0.54 -17.15 5.75
CA ILE A 43 0.81 -16.56 5.71
C ILE A 43 1.76 -17.26 6.70
N GLU A 44 1.28 -17.55 7.92
CA GLU A 44 2.06 -18.32 8.90
C GLU A 44 2.49 -19.69 8.35
N THR A 45 1.56 -20.41 7.72
CA THR A 45 1.85 -21.72 7.12
C THR A 45 2.86 -21.62 5.97
N ILE A 46 2.62 -20.75 4.99
CA ILE A 46 3.45 -20.62 3.77
C ILE A 46 4.91 -20.28 4.14
N PHE A 47 5.09 -19.35 5.09
CA PHE A 47 6.41 -18.84 5.45
C PHE A 47 6.98 -19.46 6.73
N GLN A 48 6.33 -20.50 7.27
CA GLN A 48 6.76 -21.22 8.48
C GLN A 48 7.03 -20.27 9.66
N LEU A 49 6.13 -19.31 9.85
CA LEU A 49 6.25 -18.30 10.91
C LEU A 49 5.69 -18.86 12.22
N GLU A 50 6.31 -18.47 13.33
CA GLU A 50 5.70 -18.69 14.65
C GLU A 50 4.32 -18.02 14.73
N PRO A 51 3.28 -18.73 15.22
CA PRO A 51 1.93 -18.19 15.28
C PRO A 51 1.88 -16.89 16.07
N ALA A 52 1.20 -15.88 15.53
CA ALA A 52 1.10 -14.57 16.16
C ALA A 52 0.33 -14.58 17.49
N ARG A 53 -0.43 -15.64 17.80
CA ARG A 53 -1.01 -15.83 19.15
C ARG A 53 0.06 -15.94 20.24
N ASN A 54 1.31 -16.21 19.85
CA ASN A 54 2.47 -16.26 20.74
C ASN A 54 3.17 -14.89 20.88
N PHE A 55 2.65 -13.83 20.24
CA PHE A 55 3.22 -12.49 20.28
C PHE A 55 2.14 -11.42 20.50
N SER A 56 2.48 -10.38 21.26
CA SER A 56 1.58 -9.26 21.53
C SER A 56 2.09 -8.02 20.82
N ILE A 57 1.19 -7.29 20.13
CA ILE A 57 1.52 -5.97 19.60
C ILE A 57 1.70 -5.01 20.77
N THR A 58 2.92 -4.52 20.95
CA THR A 58 3.28 -3.55 21.99
C THR A 58 3.54 -2.16 21.41
N ASN A 59 3.70 -1.14 22.26
CA ASN A 59 4.09 0.19 21.79
C ASN A 59 5.48 0.19 21.14
N GLU A 60 6.42 -0.60 21.65
CA GLU A 60 7.76 -0.77 21.06
C GLU A 60 7.65 -1.34 19.65
N SER A 61 6.75 -2.30 19.44
CA SER A 61 6.46 -2.88 18.12
C SER A 61 5.89 -1.83 17.15
N MET A 62 5.05 -0.92 17.64
CA MET A 62 4.50 0.19 16.84
C MET A 62 5.59 1.20 16.46
N TYR A 63 6.45 1.60 17.39
CA TYR A 63 7.56 2.53 17.09
C TYR A 63 8.62 1.91 16.18
N TYR A 64 8.93 0.62 16.36
CA TYR A 64 9.78 -0.13 15.43
C TYR A 64 9.20 -0.09 14.02
N MET A 65 7.91 -0.43 13.87
CA MET A 65 7.23 -0.40 12.58
C MET A 65 7.19 1.01 11.97
N ALA A 66 7.06 2.06 12.79
CA ALA A 66 7.11 3.44 12.31
C ALA A 66 8.49 3.80 11.72
N GLY A 67 9.59 3.41 12.37
CA GLY A 67 10.94 3.56 11.83
C GLY A 67 11.17 2.74 10.57
N PHE A 68 10.65 1.50 10.55
CA PHE A 68 10.71 0.64 9.36
C PHE A 68 9.93 1.25 8.17
N ILE A 69 8.78 1.88 8.43
CA ILE A 69 7.99 2.60 7.42
C ILE A 69 8.73 3.82 6.87
N GLU A 70 9.53 4.52 7.68
CA GLU A 70 10.36 5.63 7.19
C GLU A 70 11.32 5.13 6.09
N GLY A 71 11.98 3.98 6.33
CA GLY A 71 12.94 3.38 5.39
C GLY A 71 12.31 2.65 4.20
N GLU A 72 11.38 1.73 4.44
CA GLU A 72 10.97 0.71 3.46
C GLU A 72 9.58 0.95 2.83
N ALA A 73 8.76 1.81 3.45
CA ALA A 73 7.39 1.99 3.00
C ALA A 73 7.22 3.15 2.00
N SER A 74 6.25 2.98 1.10
CA SER A 74 5.82 4.01 0.17
C SER A 74 4.35 4.38 0.36
N LEU A 75 4.08 5.68 0.20
CA LEU A 75 2.75 6.26 0.07
C LEU A 75 2.61 6.72 -1.37
N ASN A 76 2.00 5.85 -2.18
CA ASN A 76 1.87 6.00 -3.62
C ASN A 76 0.47 6.49 -3.96
N VAL A 77 0.39 7.32 -5.01
CA VAL A 77 -0.90 7.76 -5.56
C VAL A 77 -0.80 7.65 -7.07
N SER A 78 -1.57 6.75 -7.64
CA SER A 78 -1.57 6.49 -9.08
C SER A 78 -2.84 7.03 -9.73
N ALA A 79 -2.76 7.43 -10.99
CA ALA A 79 -3.95 7.64 -11.82
C ALA A 79 -4.18 6.37 -12.65
N LYS A 80 -5.40 5.83 -12.64
CA LYS A 80 -5.74 4.58 -13.34
C LYS A 80 -6.96 4.78 -14.23
N LYS A 81 -6.79 4.62 -15.56
CA LYS A 81 -7.90 4.62 -16.51
C LYS A 81 -8.82 3.44 -16.21
N THR A 82 -10.10 3.72 -16.04
CA THR A 82 -11.13 2.70 -15.81
C THR A 82 -12.46 3.16 -16.38
N LYS A 83 -13.14 2.26 -17.08
CA LYS A 83 -14.42 2.54 -17.75
C LYS A 83 -15.53 2.86 -16.74
N ASP A 84 -15.41 2.30 -15.54
CA ASP A 84 -16.40 2.45 -14.48
C ASP A 84 -16.27 3.78 -13.71
N SER A 85 -15.20 4.55 -13.96
CA SER A 85 -15.05 5.88 -13.37
C SER A 85 -15.96 6.90 -14.05
N THR A 86 -16.53 7.80 -13.25
CA THR A 86 -17.27 8.97 -13.72
C THR A 86 -16.46 9.76 -14.76
N PHE A 87 -15.16 9.93 -14.56
CA PHE A 87 -14.29 10.79 -15.37
C PHE A 87 -13.31 10.02 -16.28
N GLY A 88 -13.55 8.71 -16.48
CA GLY A 88 -12.71 7.85 -17.32
C GLY A 88 -11.41 7.36 -16.65
N PHE A 89 -11.09 7.87 -15.46
CA PHE A 89 -10.01 7.37 -14.61
C PHE A 89 -10.27 7.67 -13.13
N CYS A 90 -9.59 6.98 -12.24
CA CYS A 90 -9.61 7.24 -10.80
C CYS A 90 -8.21 7.55 -10.27
N ILE A 91 -8.17 8.24 -9.13
CA ILE A 91 -6.97 8.36 -8.31
C ILE A 91 -6.98 7.25 -7.28
N ASP A 92 -5.91 6.46 -7.25
CA ASP A 92 -5.78 5.23 -6.47
C ASP A 92 -4.62 5.35 -5.48
N PRO A 93 -4.90 5.74 -4.22
CA PRO A 93 -3.89 5.77 -3.16
C PRO A 93 -3.55 4.35 -2.68
N GLU A 94 -2.27 4.10 -2.44
CA GLU A 94 -1.76 2.83 -1.92
C GLU A 94 -0.72 3.10 -0.83
N PHE A 95 -0.83 2.38 0.28
CA PHE A 95 0.26 2.17 1.22
C PHE A 95 0.91 0.81 0.95
N SER A 96 2.24 0.80 0.80
CA SER A 96 2.98 -0.44 0.60
C SER A 96 4.32 -0.49 1.31
N ILE A 97 4.74 -1.69 1.69
CA ILE A 97 6.05 -1.99 2.28
C ILE A 97 6.69 -3.09 1.44
N THR A 98 7.88 -2.83 0.90
CA THR A 98 8.62 -3.80 0.08
C THR A 98 9.73 -4.41 0.92
N GLN A 99 9.95 -5.71 0.81
CA GLN A 99 11.06 -6.37 1.52
C GLN A 99 11.51 -7.63 0.80
N HIS A 100 12.77 -8.02 0.97
CA HIS A 100 13.23 -9.35 0.58
C HIS A 100 12.44 -10.43 1.35
N MET A 101 12.29 -11.61 0.77
CA MET A 101 11.58 -12.73 1.41
C MET A 101 12.14 -13.06 2.78
N ASP A 102 13.46 -12.94 2.97
CA ASP A 102 14.14 -13.19 4.25
C ASP A 102 13.76 -12.20 5.36
N GLY A 103 13.11 -11.09 5.02
CA GLY A 103 12.54 -10.13 5.97
C GLY A 103 11.02 -10.24 6.10
N ILE A 104 10.44 -11.41 5.79
CA ILE A 104 8.99 -11.65 5.84
C ILE A 104 8.38 -11.30 7.20
N GLU A 105 9.11 -11.46 8.30
CA GLU A 105 8.65 -11.16 9.65
C GLU A 105 8.20 -9.70 9.80
N ASN A 106 8.85 -8.77 9.09
CA ASN A 106 8.49 -7.36 9.11
C ASN A 106 7.18 -7.10 8.36
N LEU A 107 7.00 -7.74 7.21
CA LEU A 107 5.74 -7.66 6.46
C LEU A 107 4.60 -8.34 7.24
N TYR A 108 4.90 -9.42 7.96
CA TYR A 108 3.95 -10.12 8.81
C TYR A 108 3.59 -9.31 10.06
N LEU A 109 4.55 -8.62 10.66
CA LEU A 109 4.30 -7.67 11.75
C LEU A 109 3.36 -6.55 11.28
N ALA A 110 3.59 -6.00 10.08
CA ALA A 110 2.70 -5.00 9.50
C ALA A 110 1.28 -5.56 9.31
N LEU A 111 1.15 -6.76 8.77
CA LEU A 111 -0.14 -7.46 8.63
C LEU A 111 -0.87 -7.59 9.98
N CYS A 112 -0.14 -7.90 11.05
CA CYS A 112 -0.69 -8.01 12.40
C CYS A 112 -1.10 -6.64 13.00
N ILE A 113 -0.28 -5.61 12.81
CA ILE A 113 -0.53 -4.25 13.31
C ILE A 113 -1.76 -3.64 12.63
N PHE A 114 -1.80 -3.66 11.29
CA PHE A 114 -2.87 -3.02 10.53
C PHE A 114 -4.15 -3.86 10.48
N GLN A 115 -4.06 -5.15 10.79
CA GLN A 115 -5.19 -6.11 10.76
C GLN A 115 -5.91 -6.16 9.41
N THR A 116 -5.20 -5.83 8.33
CA THR A 116 -5.68 -5.74 6.95
C THR A 116 -4.49 -5.77 5.99
N GLY A 117 -4.76 -5.74 4.69
CA GLY A 117 -3.75 -5.76 3.64
C GLY A 117 -3.40 -7.16 3.11
N ARG A 118 -2.51 -7.18 2.12
CA ARG A 118 -2.09 -8.39 1.41
C ARG A 118 -0.59 -8.37 1.13
N ILE A 119 0.07 -9.51 1.32
CA ILE A 119 1.44 -9.78 0.91
C ILE A 119 1.41 -10.48 -0.45
N ARG A 120 2.20 -9.98 -1.39
CA ARG A 120 2.31 -10.51 -2.75
C ARG A 120 3.76 -10.61 -3.16
N TYR A 121 4.07 -11.52 -4.06
CA TYR A 121 5.35 -11.53 -4.76
C TYR A 121 5.43 -10.35 -5.74
N LYS A 122 6.59 -9.67 -5.77
CA LYS A 122 6.86 -8.60 -6.74
C LYS A 122 7.30 -9.22 -8.06
N SER A 123 6.42 -9.18 -9.05
CA SER A 123 6.73 -9.67 -10.40
C SER A 123 8.01 -9.03 -10.95
N GLY A 124 8.86 -9.84 -11.58
CA GLY A 124 10.16 -9.43 -12.11
C GLY A 124 11.28 -9.26 -11.08
N SER A 125 11.05 -9.51 -9.79
CA SER A 125 12.11 -9.61 -8.78
C SER A 125 12.55 -11.07 -8.59
N ASN A 126 13.70 -11.33 -7.95
CA ASN A 126 14.08 -12.71 -7.61
C ASN A 126 13.28 -13.22 -6.40
N ALA A 127 13.29 -12.48 -5.29
CA ALA A 127 12.66 -12.90 -4.04
C ALA A 127 12.08 -11.71 -3.24
N THR A 128 11.58 -10.68 -3.92
CA THR A 128 10.98 -9.53 -3.24
C THR A 128 9.49 -9.73 -3.03
N LEU A 129 9.02 -9.41 -1.82
CA LEU A 129 7.63 -9.40 -1.41
C LEU A 129 7.16 -7.95 -1.19
N VAL A 130 5.85 -7.72 -1.32
CA VAL A 130 5.22 -6.42 -1.07
C VAL A 130 3.97 -6.62 -0.23
N PHE A 131 3.94 -6.00 0.95
CA PHE A 131 2.71 -5.78 1.71
C PHE A 131 1.99 -4.55 1.18
N THR A 132 0.68 -4.63 0.97
CA THR A 132 -0.12 -3.55 0.36
C THR A 132 -1.48 -3.35 1.05
N ILE A 133 -1.89 -2.10 1.21
CA ILE A 133 -3.23 -1.67 1.58
C ILE A 133 -3.69 -0.61 0.58
N GLN A 134 -4.78 -0.90 -0.15
CA GLN A 134 -5.33 -0.02 -1.21
C GLN A 134 -6.79 0.37 -0.95
N ASN A 135 -7.56 -0.41 -0.19
CA ASN A 135 -8.97 -0.09 -0.01
C ASN A 135 -9.13 1.15 0.89
N MET A 136 -9.97 2.09 0.44
CA MET A 136 -10.14 3.40 1.09
C MET A 136 -10.48 3.28 2.58
N GLN A 137 -11.38 2.37 2.95
CA GLN A 137 -11.77 2.15 4.35
C GLN A 137 -10.57 1.78 5.23
N SER A 138 -9.70 0.84 4.80
CA SER A 138 -8.52 0.47 5.59
C SER A 138 -7.49 1.58 5.65
N LEU A 139 -7.34 2.36 4.57
CA LEU A 139 -6.46 3.53 4.58
C LEU A 139 -6.93 4.54 5.63
N THR A 140 -8.23 4.86 5.65
CA THR A 140 -8.84 5.79 6.61
C THR A 140 -8.79 5.27 8.04
N GLU A 141 -9.16 4.01 8.28
CA GLU A 141 -9.36 3.48 9.64
C GLU A 141 -8.10 2.88 10.27
N LYS A 142 -7.11 2.47 9.47
CA LYS A 142 -5.93 1.72 9.95
C LYS A 142 -4.62 2.45 9.66
N VAL A 143 -4.39 2.83 8.40
CA VAL A 143 -3.10 3.42 7.99
C VAL A 143 -2.95 4.84 8.52
N ILE A 144 -3.95 5.71 8.29
CA ILE A 144 -3.89 7.11 8.71
C ILE A 144 -3.72 7.29 10.21
N PRO A 145 -4.50 6.60 11.08
CA PRO A 145 -4.31 6.70 12.53
C PRO A 145 -2.91 6.27 12.97
N PHE A 146 -2.35 5.22 12.36
CA PHE A 146 -0.99 4.78 12.64
C PHE A 146 0.04 5.86 12.25
N LEU A 147 -0.06 6.40 11.03
CA LEU A 147 0.87 7.43 10.55
C LEU A 147 0.82 8.69 11.42
N LYS A 148 -0.38 9.16 11.77
CA LYS A 148 -0.57 10.33 12.65
C LYS A 148 0.03 10.11 14.04
N LYS A 149 -0.13 8.91 14.61
CA LYS A 149 0.28 8.61 15.99
C LYS A 149 1.76 8.27 16.13
N TYR A 150 2.31 7.46 15.21
CA TYR A 150 3.64 6.86 15.40
C TYR A 150 4.69 7.33 14.38
N SER A 151 4.29 7.74 13.17
CA SER A 151 5.26 8.07 12.10
C SER A 151 5.53 9.56 11.95
N LEU A 152 4.48 10.40 11.92
CA LEU A 152 4.59 11.79 11.48
C LEU A 152 5.65 12.61 12.26
N ALA A 153 5.69 12.47 13.59
CA ALA A 153 6.61 13.24 14.43
C ALA A 153 8.10 12.90 14.23
N PHE A 154 8.41 11.71 13.72
CA PHE A 154 9.78 11.19 13.59
C PHE A 154 10.24 11.02 12.14
N ALA A 155 9.32 11.20 11.19
CA ALA A 155 9.59 11.11 9.76
C ALA A 155 10.48 12.28 9.28
N SER A 156 11.28 12.06 8.24
CA SER A 156 12.01 13.15 7.58
C SER A 156 11.05 14.22 7.04
N ALA A 157 11.51 15.47 6.90
CA ALA A 157 10.67 16.57 6.42
C ALA A 157 10.00 16.27 5.06
N ASN A 158 10.67 15.51 4.19
CA ASN A 158 10.10 15.08 2.91
C ASN A 158 9.00 14.03 3.09
N LYS A 159 9.19 13.05 3.98
CA LYS A 159 8.15 12.05 4.26
C LYS A 159 6.98 12.66 5.05
N GLN A 160 7.21 13.62 5.95
CA GLN A 160 6.14 14.38 6.62
C GLN A 160 5.19 15.03 5.61
N LYS A 161 5.73 15.81 4.66
CA LYS A 161 4.94 16.42 3.57
C LYS A 161 4.17 15.37 2.76
N ARG A 162 4.79 14.21 2.49
CA ARG A 162 4.14 13.11 1.79
C ARG A 162 2.99 12.50 2.61
N ILE A 163 3.19 12.28 3.90
CA ILE A 163 2.16 11.76 4.82
C ILE A 163 0.99 12.74 4.87
N GLU A 164 1.24 14.04 5.04
CA GLU A 164 0.20 15.07 5.09
C GLU A 164 -0.63 15.13 3.81
N LEU A 165 0.02 15.13 2.64
CA LEU A 165 -0.67 15.11 1.35
C LEU A 165 -1.47 13.82 1.15
N PHE A 166 -0.93 12.68 1.57
CA PHE A 166 -1.63 11.39 1.48
C PHE A 166 -2.86 11.36 2.40
N ILE A 167 -2.74 11.84 3.64
CA ILE A 167 -3.87 11.98 4.57
C ILE A 167 -4.94 12.87 3.95
N LYS A 168 -4.56 14.05 3.45
CA LYS A 168 -5.49 14.99 2.80
C LYS A 168 -6.23 14.34 1.63
N LEU A 169 -5.53 13.61 0.78
CA LEU A 169 -6.13 12.91 -0.37
C LEU A 169 -7.17 11.87 0.07
N VAL A 170 -6.84 11.05 1.07
CA VAL A 170 -7.73 10.02 1.59
C VAL A 170 -8.94 10.64 2.28
N ASP A 171 -8.76 11.72 3.04
CA ASP A 171 -9.85 12.45 3.70
C ASP A 171 -10.82 13.04 2.67
N LEU A 172 -10.31 13.70 1.61
CA LEU A 172 -11.13 14.21 0.50
C LEU A 172 -11.87 13.06 -0.24
N SER A 173 -11.18 11.94 -0.43
CA SER A 173 -11.76 10.76 -1.08
C SER A 173 -12.87 10.13 -0.23
N HIS A 174 -12.66 10.06 1.10
CA HIS A 174 -13.66 9.58 2.05
C HIS A 174 -14.89 10.49 2.07
N ALA A 175 -14.70 11.81 2.03
CA ALA A 175 -15.74 12.83 1.90
C ALA A 175 -16.39 12.92 0.50
N LYS A 176 -16.09 11.98 -0.41
CA LYS A 176 -16.65 11.89 -1.77
C LYS A 176 -16.39 13.11 -2.67
N VAL A 177 -15.36 13.92 -2.38
CA VAL A 177 -14.97 15.07 -3.22
C VAL A 177 -14.60 14.64 -4.64
N HIS A 178 -14.02 13.44 -4.78
CA HIS A 178 -13.68 12.82 -6.07
C HIS A 178 -14.89 12.45 -6.95
N CYS A 179 -16.14 12.56 -6.45
CA CYS A 179 -17.34 12.36 -7.25
C CYS A 179 -17.80 13.64 -7.97
N ASN A 180 -17.34 14.81 -7.51
CA ASN A 180 -17.61 16.10 -8.13
C ASN A 180 -16.46 16.47 -9.08
N LEU A 181 -16.78 17.03 -10.25
CA LEU A 181 -15.77 17.38 -11.26
C LEU A 181 -14.76 18.41 -10.75
N ASP A 182 -15.23 19.47 -10.11
CA ASP A 182 -14.37 20.56 -9.64
C ASP A 182 -13.52 20.07 -8.46
N GLY A 183 -14.12 19.34 -7.52
CA GLY A 183 -13.39 18.70 -6.43
C GLY A 183 -12.31 17.73 -6.95
N PHE A 184 -12.64 16.93 -7.96
CA PHE A 184 -11.66 16.05 -8.58
C PHE A 184 -10.53 16.84 -9.26
N ARG A 185 -10.87 17.82 -10.11
CA ARG A 185 -9.89 18.58 -10.91
C ARG A 185 -9.01 19.51 -10.09
N TYR A 186 -9.58 20.19 -9.11
CA TYR A 186 -8.92 21.31 -8.42
C TYR A 186 -8.46 20.98 -6.99
N GLU A 187 -8.90 19.85 -6.42
CA GLU A 187 -8.45 19.42 -5.09
C GLU A 187 -7.70 18.08 -5.11
N ILE A 188 -8.24 17.07 -5.81
CA ILE A 188 -7.66 15.72 -5.86
C ILE A 188 -6.45 15.65 -6.79
N LEU A 189 -6.60 16.05 -8.07
CA LEU A 189 -5.52 15.94 -9.07
C LEU A 189 -4.26 16.73 -8.70
N PRO A 190 -4.33 17.94 -8.11
CA PRO A 190 -3.13 18.66 -7.68
C PRO A 190 -2.35 17.91 -6.59
N ILE A 191 -3.02 17.16 -5.72
CA ILE A 191 -2.33 16.32 -4.73
C ILE A 191 -1.61 15.17 -5.44
N TRP A 192 -2.29 14.48 -6.36
CA TRP A 192 -1.68 13.41 -7.18
C TRP A 192 -0.40 13.89 -7.89
N ASP A 193 -0.44 15.04 -8.58
CA ASP A 193 0.73 15.53 -9.31
C ASP A 193 1.91 15.93 -8.40
N ARG A 194 1.62 16.43 -7.19
CA ARG A 194 2.65 16.79 -6.20
C ARG A 194 3.34 15.58 -5.58
N VAL A 195 2.62 14.47 -5.37
CA VAL A 195 3.18 13.28 -4.72
C VAL A 195 3.84 12.31 -5.71
N ARG A 196 3.61 12.49 -7.02
CA ARG A 196 4.23 11.70 -8.09
C ARG A 196 5.74 11.91 -8.12
N VAL A 197 6.50 10.85 -7.85
CA VAL A 197 7.98 10.86 -7.87
C VAL A 197 8.52 10.50 -9.26
N GLN A 198 7.86 9.58 -9.95
CA GLN A 198 8.28 9.11 -11.27
C GLN A 198 7.48 9.84 -12.36
N LYS A 199 8.02 10.95 -12.86
CA LYS A 199 7.46 11.71 -14.00
C LYS A 199 8.23 11.37 -15.28
N GLY A 200 7.55 11.29 -16.42
CA GLY A 200 8.17 11.03 -17.72
C GLY A 200 8.46 9.55 -18.00
N GLN A 201 7.79 8.63 -17.30
CA GLN A 201 7.87 7.22 -17.65
C GLN A 201 7.03 6.92 -18.89
N SER A 202 7.52 6.03 -19.75
CA SER A 202 6.83 5.64 -21.00
C SER A 202 5.44 5.05 -20.78
N ASN A 203 5.16 4.54 -19.58
CA ASN A 203 3.89 3.95 -19.18
C ASN A 203 3.04 4.86 -18.27
N GLU A 204 3.38 6.15 -18.12
CA GLU A 204 2.60 7.06 -17.30
C GLU A 204 1.21 7.33 -17.93
N THR A 205 0.19 7.47 -17.07
CA THR A 205 -1.19 7.63 -17.56
C THR A 205 -1.46 9.03 -18.12
N PHE A 206 -0.80 10.04 -17.54
CA PHE A 206 -0.89 11.46 -17.90
C PHE A 206 0.50 12.09 -17.74
N LEU A 207 0.89 12.98 -18.65
CA LEU A 207 2.23 13.59 -18.59
C LEU A 207 2.29 14.59 -17.44
N ASN A 208 1.24 15.39 -17.28
CA ASN A 208 1.18 16.46 -16.29
C ASN A 208 -0.24 16.64 -15.70
N LEU A 209 -0.39 17.61 -14.79
CA LEU A 209 -1.65 17.95 -14.14
C LEU A 209 -2.70 18.45 -15.14
N GLN A 210 -2.30 19.28 -16.10
CA GLN A 210 -3.19 19.85 -17.10
C GLN A 210 -3.81 18.75 -17.97
N ASP A 211 -3.01 17.80 -18.46
CA ASP A 211 -3.50 16.67 -19.25
C ASP A 211 -4.57 15.87 -18.49
N ALA A 212 -4.33 15.59 -17.20
CA ALA A 212 -5.28 14.86 -16.37
C ALA A 212 -6.58 15.64 -16.14
N GLN A 213 -6.48 16.96 -15.94
CA GLN A 213 -7.62 17.85 -15.73
C GLN A 213 -8.47 18.03 -16.99
N GLU A 214 -7.84 18.13 -18.17
CA GLU A 214 -8.50 18.23 -19.46
C GLU A 214 -9.21 16.92 -19.80
N PHE A 215 -8.53 15.79 -19.63
CA PHE A 215 -9.11 14.46 -19.85
C PHE A 215 -10.37 14.22 -18.99
N ALA A 216 -10.33 14.62 -17.71
CA ALA A 216 -11.50 14.51 -16.83
C ALA A 216 -12.70 15.32 -17.35
N MET A 217 -12.46 16.51 -17.91
CA MET A 217 -13.50 17.40 -18.42
C MET A 217 -14.12 16.85 -19.72
N GLU A 218 -13.29 16.35 -20.64
CA GLU A 218 -13.73 15.80 -21.93
C GLU A 218 -14.62 14.56 -21.75
N ASN A 219 -14.27 13.67 -20.82
CA ASN A 219 -15.02 12.44 -20.55
C ASN A 219 -16.44 12.69 -20.02
N ILE A 220 -16.70 13.83 -19.39
CA ILE A 220 -18.07 14.21 -19.01
C ILE A 220 -18.87 14.65 -20.23
N ARG A 221 -18.24 15.41 -21.14
CA ARG A 221 -18.91 15.93 -22.34
C ARG A 221 -19.32 14.80 -23.28
N SER A 222 -18.50 13.75 -23.39
CA SER A 222 -18.81 12.57 -24.20
C SER A 222 -19.93 11.70 -23.63
N LYS A 223 -20.11 11.65 -22.30
CA LYS A 223 -21.22 10.92 -21.65
C LYS A 223 -22.58 11.65 -21.69
N LYS A 224 -22.59 12.95 -22.01
CA LYS A 224 -23.80 13.78 -22.12
C LYS A 224 -24.35 13.90 -23.54
N LYS A 225 -23.62 13.39 -24.53
CA LYS A 225 -24.06 13.26 -25.93
C LYS A 225 -24.61 11.85 -26.15
#